data_AF-A0A4P9YBC9-F1
#
_entry.id   AF-A0A4P9YBC9-F1
#
_cell.length_a   1.000
_cell.length_b   1.000
_cell.length_c   1.000
_cell.angle_alpha   90.00
_cell.angle_beta   90.00
_cell.angle_gamma   90.00
#
_symmetry.space_group_name_H-M   'P 1'
#
loop_
_entity.id
_entity.type
_entity.pdbx_description
1 polymer ?
#
loop_
_entity_poly.entity_id
_entity_poly.type
_entity_poly.pdbx_seq_one_letter_code
_entity_poly.pdbx_strand_id
1 'polypeptide(L)' 'TSAIAKNEDKKTNEIQQIYRTRVVQIRGVVGNYDVPVTIDSGSEINVMSEELFQKLNIGLDKSCKLVMINANGAPTKIL' A
#
# COMPACT_ATOMS: atom_id res chain seq x y z
N THR A 1 52.02 3.53 27.64
CA THR A 1 50.98 4.58 27.68
C THR A 1 50.07 4.40 26.48
N SER A 2 49.02 3.60 26.63
CA SER A 2 48.06 3.34 25.55
C SER A 2 47.09 4.52 25.47
N ALA A 3 47.16 5.28 24.38
CA ALA A 3 46.16 6.30 24.08
C ALA A 3 44.87 5.60 23.64
N ILE A 4 43.89 5.56 24.55
CA ILE A 4 42.51 5.21 24.21
C ILE A 4 41.95 6.39 23.43
N ALA A 5 42.01 6.31 22.10
CA ALA A 5 41.29 7.22 21.23
C ALA A 5 39.80 6.98 21.45
N LYS A 6 39.11 7.99 21.98
CA LYS A 6 37.65 8.01 22.09
C LYS A 6 37.09 7.92 20.66
N ASN A 7 36.47 6.80 20.33
CA ASN A 7 35.65 6.69 19.13
C ASN A 7 34.39 7.51 19.41
N GLU A 8 34.39 8.76 18.94
CA GLU A 8 33.18 9.57 18.90
C GLU A 8 32.26 8.93 17.87
N ASP A 9 31.15 8.34 18.35
CA ASP A 9 30.05 7.88 17.51
C ASP A 9 29.53 9.08 16.69
N LYS A 10 30.02 9.19 15.46
CA LYS A 10 29.45 10.10 14.45
C LYS A 10 28.03 9.62 14.20
N LYS A 11 27.06 10.21 14.92
CA LYS A 11 25.65 10.23 14.53
C LYS A 11 25.58 10.82 13.13
N THR A 12 25.60 9.94 12.15
CA THR A 12 25.28 10.28 10.78
C THR A 12 23.79 10.61 10.82
N ASN A 13 23.49 11.91 10.75
CA ASN A 13 22.13 12.35 10.45
C ASN A 13 21.86 11.89 9.02
N GLU A 14 21.47 10.63 8.85
CA GLU A 14 20.93 10.14 7.59
C GLU A 14 19.72 11.00 7.30
N ILE A 15 19.87 11.91 6.34
CA ILE A 15 18.75 12.64 5.78
C ILE A 15 17.88 11.56 5.16
N GLN A 16 16.76 11.24 5.81
CA GLN A 16 15.71 10.42 5.24
C GLN A 16 15.25 11.13 3.96
N GLN A 17 15.83 10.73 2.83
CA GLN A 17 15.40 11.23 1.54
C GLN A 17 14.00 10.69 1.29
N ILE A 18 13.01 11.59 1.35
CA ILE A 18 11.63 11.26 1.02
C ILE A 18 11.56 11.14 -0.51
N TYR A 19 11.65 9.92 -1.02
CA TYR A 19 11.40 9.63 -2.42
C TYR A 19 9.88 9.68 -2.67
N ARG A 20 9.39 10.75 -3.29
CA ARG A 20 8.02 10.79 -3.81
C ARG A 20 8.01 10.21 -5.22
N THR A 21 7.50 8.99 -5.35
CA THR A 21 7.18 8.42 -6.66
C THR A 21 5.83 8.97 -7.13
N ARG A 22 5.66 9.09 -8.45
CA ARG A 22 4.33 9.40 -9.01
C ARG A 22 3.45 8.17 -8.84
N VAL A 23 2.18 8.36 -8.49
CA VAL A 23 1.20 7.29 -8.56
C VAL A 23 1.11 6.82 -10.01
N VAL A 24 1.41 5.54 -10.24
CA VAL A 24 1.33 4.95 -11.58
C VAL A 24 -0.08 4.43 -11.78
N GLN A 25 -0.74 4.91 -12.84
CA GLN A 25 -2.06 4.47 -13.22
C GLN A 25 -2.04 3.94 -14.66
N ILE A 26 -2.72 2.81 -14.86
CA ILE A 26 -2.94 2.22 -16.18
C ILE A 26 -4.43 2.06 -16.44
N ARG A 27 -4.82 1.89 -17.70
CA ARG A 27 -6.17 1.43 -18.06
C ARG A 27 -6.20 -0.09 -18.02
N GLY A 28 -7.18 -0.65 -17.32
CA GLY A 28 -7.40 -2.09 -17.24
C GLY A 28 -8.86 -2.42 -17.49
N VAL A 29 -9.12 -3.61 -18.01
CA VAL A 29 -10.49 -4.11 -18.19
C VAL A 29 -10.81 -5.10 -17.07
N VAL A 30 -11.87 -4.82 -16.31
CA VAL A 30 -12.39 -5.70 -15.25
C VAL A 30 -13.82 -6.07 -15.61
N GLY A 31 -14.07 -7.35 -15.89
CA GLY A 31 -15.30 -7.78 -16.54
C GLY A 31 -15.44 -7.12 -17.92
N ASN A 32 -16.43 -6.25 -18.09
CA ASN A 32 -16.64 -5.47 -19.32
C ASN A 32 -16.43 -3.96 -19.11
N TYR A 33 -15.82 -3.55 -18.00
CA TYR A 33 -15.60 -2.14 -17.66
C TYR A 33 -14.14 -1.75 -17.82
N ASP A 34 -13.89 -0.68 -18.57
CA ASP A 34 -12.57 -0.06 -18.68
C ASP A 34 -12.36 0.94 -17.53
N VAL A 35 -11.46 0.59 -16.62
CA VAL A 35 -11.27 1.25 -15.33
C VAL A 35 -9.82 1.71 -15.17
N PRO A 36 -9.58 2.87 -14.50
CA PRO A 36 -8.24 3.24 -14.07
C PRO A 36 -7.80 2.30 -12.94
N VAL A 37 -6.62 1.70 -13.09
CA VAL A 37 -5.99 0.82 -12.09
C VAL A 37 -4.73 1.49 -11.58
N THR A 38 -4.64 1.68 -10.27
CA THR A 38 -3.41 2.13 -9.60
C THR A 38 -2.49 0.94 -9.37
N ILE A 39 -1.24 1.05 -9.79
CA ILE A 39 -0.21 0.06 -9.47
C ILE A 39 0.32 0.34 -8.07
N ASP A 40 -0.02 -0.53 -7.13
CA ASP A 40 0.42 -0.46 -5.75
C ASP A 40 1.22 -1.73 -5.40
N SER A 41 2.55 -1.63 -5.51
CA SER A 41 3.46 -2.72 -5.12
C SER A 41 3.48 -2.97 -3.61
N GLY A 42 2.90 -2.08 -2.79
CA GLY A 42 2.73 -2.27 -1.35
C GLY A 42 1.47 -3.05 -0.98
N SER A 43 0.58 -3.33 -1.95
CA SER A 43 -0.62 -4.13 -1.71
C SER A 43 -0.36 -5.61 -1.99
N GLU A 44 -0.81 -6.47 -1.08
CA GLU A 44 -0.75 -7.94 -1.24
C GLU A 44 -1.89 -8.48 -2.11
N ILE A 45 -2.97 -7.72 -2.25
CA ILE A 45 -4.19 -8.13 -2.95
C ILE A 45 -4.70 -7.03 -3.87
N ASN A 46 -5.56 -7.42 -4.81
CA ASN A 46 -6.33 -6.45 -5.58
C ASN A 46 -7.44 -5.86 -4.70
N VAL A 47 -7.53 -4.54 -4.70
CA VAL A 47 -8.61 -3.80 -4.05
C VAL A 47 -9.37 -3.04 -5.12
N MET A 48 -10.69 -3.00 -5.01
CA MET A 48 -11.55 -2.22 -5.91
C MET A 48 -12.49 -1.32 -5.12
N SER A 49 -12.92 -0.23 -5.76
CA SER A 49 -13.97 0.64 -5.22
C SER A 49 -15.29 -0.13 -5.11
N GLU A 50 -16.10 0.22 -4.12
CA GLU A 50 -17.47 -0.28 -3.98
C GLU A 50 -18.32 -0.03 -5.24
N GLU A 51 -18.15 1.13 -5.90
CA GLU A 51 -18.86 1.45 -7.14
C GLU A 51 -18.61 0.41 -8.25
N LEU A 52 -17.34 0.05 -8.48
CA LEU A 52 -16.99 -0.99 -9.46
C LEU A 52 -17.55 -2.36 -9.05
N PHE A 53 -17.47 -2.70 -7.77
CA PHE A 53 -18.05 -3.95 -7.26
C PHE A 53 -19.56 -4.03 -7.53
N GLN A 54 -20.30 -2.96 -7.25
CA GLN A 54 -21.74 -2.85 -7.53
C GLN A 54 -22.03 -2.98 -9.04
N LYS A 55 -21.22 -2.35 -9.90
CA LYS A 55 -21.35 -2.46 -11.37
C LYS A 55 -21.12 -3.88 -11.90
N LEU A 56 -20.22 -4.63 -11.26
CA LEU A 56 -19.91 -6.00 -11.65
C LEU A 56 -21.01 -6.99 -11.23
N ASN A 57 -21.79 -6.66 -10.18
CA ASN A 57 -22.87 -7.50 -9.66
C ASN A 57 -22.47 -8.97 -9.43
N ILE A 58 -21.24 -9.17 -8.94
CA ILE A 58 -20.62 -10.50 -8.77
C ILE A 58 -21.01 -11.20 -7.47
N GLY A 59 -21.76 -10.53 -6.59
CA GLY A 59 -22.15 -11.03 -5.27
C GLY A 59 -21.03 -10.93 -4.24
N LEU A 60 -21.40 -11.00 -2.95
CA LEU A 60 -20.47 -10.96 -1.83
C LEU A 60 -20.27 -12.36 -1.25
N ASP A 61 -19.02 -12.81 -1.15
CA ASP A 61 -18.69 -14.02 -0.40
C ASP A 61 -18.67 -13.72 1.10
N LYS A 62 -19.79 -14.02 1.77
CA LYS A 62 -19.96 -13.82 3.21
C LYS A 62 -19.07 -14.73 4.07
N SER A 63 -18.41 -15.73 3.47
CA SER A 63 -17.47 -16.59 4.19
C SER A 63 -16.07 -15.98 4.29
N CYS A 64 -15.77 -14.99 3.44
CA CYS A 64 -14.49 -14.29 3.46
C CYS A 64 -14.35 -13.47 4.75
N LYS A 65 -13.26 -13.69 5.48
CA LYS A 65 -12.88 -12.88 6.64
C LYS A 65 -11.55 -12.22 6.35
N LEU A 66 -11.60 -11.00 5.82
CA LEU A 66 -10.43 -10.20 5.51
C LEU A 66 -10.40 -8.95 6.41
N VAL A 67 -9.26 -8.70 7.06
CA VAL A 67 -9.00 -7.45 7.78
C VAL A 67 -7.79 -6.81 7.14
N MET A 68 -7.96 -5.67 6.51
CA MET A 68 -6.86 -4.92 5.91
C MET A 68 -6.34 -3.87 6.89
N ILE A 69 -5.03 -3.70 6.96
CA ILE A 69 -4.42 -2.61 7.72
C ILE A 69 -4.09 -1.49 6.74
N ASN A 70 -4.63 -0.29 6.96
CA ASN A 70 -4.35 0.84 6.09
C ASN A 70 -2.97 1.46 6.38
N ALA A 71 -2.55 2.41 5.55
CA ALA A 71 -1.26 3.09 5.70
C ALA A 71 -1.05 3.78 7.07
N ASN A 72 -2.12 4.06 7.81
CA ASN A 72 -2.06 4.64 9.16
C ASN A 72 -2.00 3.56 10.26
N GLY A 73 -1.87 2.28 9.91
CA GLY A 73 -1.86 1.17 10.86
C GLY A 73 -3.24 0.80 11.42
N ALA A 74 -4.31 1.43 10.93
CA ALA A 74 -5.65 1.17 11.43
C ALA A 74 -6.33 0.04 10.65
N PRO A 75 -7.04 -0.88 11.34
CA PRO A 75 -7.80 -1.92 10.68
C PRO A 75 -8.97 -1.32 9.91
N THR A 76 -9.12 -1.74 8.67
CA THR A 76 -10.27 -1.48 7.82
C THR A 76 -11.12 -2.74 7.79
N LYS A 77 -12.32 -2.66 8.35
CA LYS A 77 -13.32 -3.73 8.23
C LYS A 77 -13.88 -3.69 6.82
N ILE A 78 -13.75 -4.79 6.11
CA ILE A 78 -14.41 -5.02 4.83
C ILE A 78 -15.70 -5.76 5.17
N LEU A 79 -16.84 -5.13 4.89
CA LEU A 79 -18.19 -5.65 5.17
C LEU A 79 -18.65 -6.63 4.09
#